data_AF-A0A3L7E417-F1
#
_entry.id   AF-A0A3L7E417-F1
#
_cell.length_a   1.000
_cell.length_b   1.000
_cell.length_c   1.000
_cell.angle_alpha   90.00
_cell.angle_beta   90.00
_cell.angle_gamma   90.00
#
_symmetry.space_group_name_H-M   'P 1'
#
loop_
_entity.id
_entity.type
_entity.pdbx_description
1 polymer ?
#
loop_
_entity_poly.entity_id
_entity_poly.type
_entity_poly.pdbx_seq_one_letter_code
_entity_poly.pdbx_strand_id
1 'polypeptide(L)'
;MGGIQGGCRDAGASGRRGSGSGVHGNLLPGLQGVERGSSVRPVPGRFALHKLVVAQRRNPGQRAKSIKDVKQAKQLIAVLLDQRPADLWLALDAAVVFHDQFAREMEEGIKALDDEALSAPLLAQLGLRPAPCP
;
A
#
# COMPACT_ATOMS: atom_id res chain seq x y z
N MET A 1 12.45 -54.59 24.15
CA MET A 1 11.90 -54.69 22.77
C MET A 1 12.62 -53.64 21.94
N GLY A 2 13.72 -53.89 21.22
CA GLY A 2 14.10 -55.08 20.45
C GLY A 2 13.56 -54.95 19.03
N GLY A 3 14.43 -54.79 18.02
CA GLY A 3 14.04 -54.97 16.62
C GLY A 3 14.66 -54.01 15.59
N ILE A 4 15.86 -54.35 15.15
CA ILE A 4 16.49 -53.96 13.88
C ILE A 4 15.92 -54.79 12.70
N GLN A 5 16.14 -54.33 11.45
CA GLN A 5 16.05 -55.05 10.15
C GLN A 5 14.64 -55.30 9.59
N GLY A 6 14.35 -55.31 8.28
CA GLY A 6 15.08 -55.18 7.01
C GLY A 6 14.05 -54.73 5.93
N GLY A 7 14.35 -54.41 4.67
CA GLY A 7 15.22 -55.06 3.69
C GLY A 7 14.36 -55.57 2.50
N CYS A 8 14.87 -55.38 1.27
CA CYS A 8 14.38 -55.89 -0.06
C CYS A 8 13.39 -54.97 -0.81
N ARG A 9 13.79 -54.22 -1.86
CA ARG A 9 14.23 -54.53 -3.25
C ARG A 9 13.08 -54.96 -4.19
N ASP A 10 12.87 -54.15 -5.24
CA ASP A 10 12.67 -54.49 -6.67
C ASP A 10 12.53 -53.15 -7.44
N ALA A 11 13.39 -52.73 -8.38
CA ALA A 11 13.74 -53.24 -9.70
C ALA A 11 12.68 -52.95 -10.80
N GLY A 12 13.09 -52.14 -11.79
CA GLY A 12 12.39 -51.91 -13.07
C GLY A 12 11.69 -50.54 -13.14
N ALA A 13 11.74 -49.73 -14.18
CA ALA A 13 12.29 -49.88 -15.52
C ALA A 13 12.21 -48.51 -16.23
N SER A 14 12.87 -48.44 -17.39
CA SER A 14 12.51 -47.59 -18.54
C SER A 14 13.08 -46.18 -18.59
N GLY A 15 14.01 -46.03 -19.54
CA GLY A 15 14.74 -44.81 -19.82
C GLY A 15 13.95 -43.78 -20.61
N ARG A 16 14.48 -42.55 -20.59
CA ARG A 16 14.21 -41.54 -21.62
C ARG A 16 15.53 -40.95 -22.08
N ARG A 17 15.90 -41.32 -23.31
CA ARG A 17 16.86 -40.62 -24.16
C ARG A 17 16.11 -39.48 -24.88
N GLY A 18 16.80 -38.37 -25.05
CA GLY A 18 16.39 -37.18 -25.81
C GLY A 18 17.03 -35.97 -25.13
N SER A 19 18.31 -35.65 -25.37
CA SER A 19 18.91 -35.23 -26.64
C SER A 19 18.06 -34.16 -27.33
N GLY A 20 18.38 -32.92 -26.99
CA GLY A 20 17.77 -31.70 -27.52
C GLY A 20 18.70 -30.54 -27.22
N SER A 21 19.90 -30.58 -27.82
CA SER A 21 20.86 -29.48 -27.85
C SER A 21 20.29 -28.34 -28.68
N GLY A 22 19.48 -27.49 -28.04
CA GLY A 22 18.94 -26.25 -28.58
C GLY A 22 19.88 -25.10 -28.30
N VAL A 23 20.63 -24.76 -29.35
CA VAL A 23 21.46 -23.57 -29.60
C VAL A 23 21.15 -22.32 -28.78
N HIS A 24 22.26 -21.67 -28.40
CA HIS A 24 22.35 -20.34 -27.82
C HIS A 24 21.55 -19.29 -28.61
N GLY A 25 20.42 -18.86 -28.04
CA GLY A 25 19.74 -17.61 -28.39
C GLY A 25 20.00 -16.56 -27.32
N ASN A 26 21.23 -16.07 -27.23
CA ASN A 26 21.57 -14.91 -26.41
C ASN A 26 21.30 -13.65 -27.26
N LEU A 27 20.23 -12.90 -26.96
CA LEU A 27 20.20 -11.42 -26.90
C LEU A 27 18.77 -10.89 -26.79
N LEU A 28 18.29 -10.68 -25.57
CA LEU A 28 17.48 -9.51 -25.19
C LEU A 28 17.82 -9.14 -23.74
N PRO A 29 18.77 -8.22 -23.47
CA PRO A 29 18.96 -7.66 -22.15
C PRO A 29 18.00 -6.47 -22.04
N GLY A 30 16.73 -6.75 -21.72
CA GLY A 30 15.67 -5.74 -21.83
C GLY A 30 15.00 -5.32 -20.54
N LEU A 31 14.89 -6.18 -19.53
CA LEU A 31 14.09 -5.91 -18.33
C LEU A 31 14.67 -6.63 -17.11
N GLN A 32 15.92 -6.35 -16.78
CA GLN A 32 16.50 -6.75 -15.49
C GLN A 32 16.25 -5.61 -14.49
N GLY A 33 15.51 -5.89 -13.42
CA GLY A 33 15.42 -4.98 -12.26
C GLY A 33 14.04 -4.77 -11.64
N VAL A 34 13.17 -5.80 -11.51
CA VAL A 34 12.25 -5.77 -10.36
C VAL A 34 13.10 -6.13 -9.15
N GLU A 35 13.62 -5.08 -8.51
CA GLU A 35 14.41 -5.14 -7.29
C GLU A 35 13.62 -5.91 -6.22
N ARG A 36 13.97 -7.19 -6.06
CA ARG A 36 13.47 -8.04 -4.98
C ARG A 36 14.10 -7.58 -3.68
N GLY A 37 13.47 -6.58 -3.09
CA GLY A 37 13.88 -5.99 -1.82
C GLY A 37 13.00 -4.81 -1.38
N SER A 38 11.78 -4.67 -1.90
CA SER A 38 10.84 -3.65 -1.44
C SER A 38 10.44 -3.96 0.01
N SER A 39 11.06 -3.29 0.99
CA SER A 39 10.38 -3.03 2.25
C SER A 39 9.03 -2.43 1.87
N VAL A 40 7.92 -3.14 2.14
CA VAL A 40 6.56 -2.68 1.82
C VAL A 40 6.24 -1.45 2.68
N ARG A 41 6.80 -0.31 2.29
CA ARG A 41 6.50 0.97 2.91
C ARG A 41 5.19 1.46 2.30
N PRO A 42 4.21 1.85 3.12
CA PRO A 42 2.97 2.39 2.60
C PRO A 42 3.27 3.63 1.76
N VAL A 43 2.48 3.84 0.71
CA VAL A 43 2.55 5.07 -0.10
C VAL A 43 2.30 6.27 0.82
N PRO A 44 3.17 7.30 0.81
CA PRO A 44 3.10 8.42 1.77
C PRO A 44 1.73 9.11 1.81
N GLY A 45 1.12 9.38 0.65
CA GLY A 45 -0.21 10.01 0.57
C GLY A 45 -1.29 9.15 1.23
N ARG A 46 -1.29 7.84 0.97
CA ARG A 46 -2.24 6.91 1.61
C ARG A 46 -2.04 6.86 3.12
N PHE A 47 -0.79 6.86 3.58
CA PHE A 47 -0.49 6.84 4.99
C PHE A 47 -0.93 8.12 5.70
N ALA A 48 -0.74 9.29 5.07
CA ALA A 48 -1.19 10.57 5.61
C ALA A 48 -2.72 10.62 5.78
N LEU A 49 -3.47 10.24 4.76
CA LEU A 49 -4.94 10.19 4.82
C LEU A 49 -5.45 9.14 5.82
N HIS A 50 -4.81 7.97 5.86
CA HIS A 50 -5.12 6.93 6.84
C HIS A 50 -4.96 7.43 8.28
N LYS A 51 -3.95 8.28 8.56
CA LYS A 51 -3.75 8.86 9.88
C LYS A 51 -4.88 9.79 10.30
N LEU A 52 -5.46 10.55 9.37
CA LEU A 52 -6.65 11.37 9.66
C LEU A 52 -7.84 10.49 10.03
N VAL A 53 -8.11 9.43 9.26
CA VAL A 53 -9.20 8.49 9.55
C VAL A 53 -9.01 7.79 10.90
N VAL A 54 -7.80 7.31 11.20
CA VAL A 54 -7.49 6.68 12.49
C VAL A 54 -7.69 7.66 13.64
N ALA A 55 -7.37 8.94 13.47
CA ALA A 55 -7.59 9.96 14.48
C ALA A 55 -9.09 10.14 14.81
N GLN A 56 -9.97 10.01 13.81
CA GLN A 56 -11.43 10.09 14.00
C GLN A 56 -12.03 8.86 14.68
N ARG A 57 -11.46 7.68 14.43
CA ARG A 57 -11.95 6.42 15.03
C ARG A 57 -11.48 6.22 16.47
N ARG A 58 -10.58 7.06 16.98
CA ARG A 58 -10.02 6.95 18.33
C ARG A 58 -11.09 7.23 19.38
N ASN A 59 -11.14 6.37 20.39
CA ASN A 59 -12.02 6.58 21.53
C ASN A 59 -11.53 7.76 22.43
N PRO A 60 -12.40 8.32 23.28
CA PRO A 60 -12.05 9.47 24.13
C PRO A 60 -10.83 9.24 25.03
N GLY A 61 -10.63 8.01 25.51
CA GLY A 61 -9.45 7.61 26.30
C GLY A 61 -8.13 7.62 25.54
N GLN A 62 -8.16 7.76 24.21
CA GLN A 62 -6.97 7.79 23.34
C GLN A 62 -6.70 9.16 22.72
N ARG A 63 -7.22 10.25 23.31
CA ARG A 63 -7.05 11.63 22.83
C ARG A 63 -5.60 11.99 22.53
N ALA A 64 -4.67 11.66 23.44
CA ALA A 64 -3.25 11.94 23.25
C ALA A 64 -2.65 11.24 22.02
N LYS A 65 -3.13 10.04 21.69
CA LYS A 65 -2.71 9.34 20.47
C LYS A 65 -3.36 10.00 19.25
N SER A 66 -4.63 10.40 19.33
CA SER A 66 -5.35 11.06 18.22
C SER A 66 -4.61 12.33 17.79
N ILE A 67 -4.21 13.16 18.75
CA ILE A 67 -3.38 14.35 18.51
C ILE A 67 -2.06 13.99 17.81
N LYS A 68 -1.40 12.89 18.21
CA LYS A 68 -0.16 12.42 17.55
C LYS A 68 -0.40 12.01 16.10
N ASP A 69 -1.50 11.33 15.80
CA ASP A 69 -1.81 10.93 14.43
C ASP A 69 -2.15 12.13 13.54
N VAL A 70 -2.91 13.11 14.05
CA VAL A 70 -3.16 14.36 13.33
C VAL A 70 -1.85 15.09 13.05
N LYS A 71 -0.94 15.19 14.05
CA LYS A 71 0.38 15.80 13.85
C LYS A 71 1.21 15.06 12.78
N GLN A 72 1.20 13.73 12.79
CA GLN A 72 1.87 12.92 11.76
C GLN A 72 1.28 13.15 10.37
N ALA A 73 -0.05 13.23 10.27
CA ALA A 73 -0.73 13.54 9.02
C ALA A 73 -0.37 14.93 8.51
N LYS A 74 -0.43 15.97 9.36
CA LYS A 74 -0.06 17.35 9.00
C LYS A 74 1.36 17.44 8.45
N GLN A 75 2.32 16.80 9.11
CA GLN A 75 3.71 16.80 8.67
C GLN A 75 3.88 16.19 7.27
N LEU A 76 3.21 15.05 7.01
CA LEU A 76 3.28 14.41 5.70
C LEU A 76 2.53 15.19 4.63
N ILE A 77 1.34 15.71 4.95
CA ILE A 77 0.55 16.53 4.01
C ILE A 77 1.33 17.77 3.61
N ALA A 78 1.96 18.47 4.56
CA ALA A 78 2.76 19.65 4.27
C ALA A 78 3.92 19.34 3.30
N VAL A 79 4.69 18.27 3.56
CA VAL A 79 5.79 17.86 2.67
C VAL A 79 5.28 17.38 1.31
N LEU A 80 4.16 16.65 1.29
CA LEU A 80 3.59 16.15 0.05
C LEU A 80 3.02 17.26 -0.82
N LEU A 81 2.32 18.23 -0.24
CA LEU A 81 1.81 19.39 -0.99
C LEU A 81 2.96 20.20 -1.60
N ASP A 82 4.06 20.37 -0.86
CA ASP A 82 5.24 21.11 -1.32
C ASP A 82 6.00 20.37 -2.43
N GLN A 83 6.33 19.10 -2.22
CA GLN A 83 7.27 18.39 -3.09
C GLN A 83 6.61 17.48 -4.12
N ARG A 84 5.49 16.84 -3.76
CA ARG A 84 4.90 15.73 -4.53
C ARG A 84 3.36 15.69 -4.39
N PRO A 85 2.64 16.75 -4.79
CA PRO A 85 1.20 16.85 -4.53
C PRO A 85 0.40 15.77 -5.26
N ALA A 86 0.90 15.28 -6.40
CA ALA A 86 0.29 14.20 -7.16
C ALA A 86 0.10 12.91 -6.34
N ASP A 87 1.03 12.57 -5.45
CA ASP A 87 0.91 11.38 -4.57
C ASP A 87 -0.28 11.52 -3.60
N LEU A 88 -0.60 12.76 -3.21
CA LEU A 88 -1.72 13.07 -2.32
C LEU A 88 -3.04 13.06 -3.09
N TRP A 89 -3.06 13.59 -4.32
CA TRP A 89 -4.23 13.53 -5.21
C TRP A 89 -4.61 12.09 -5.55
N LEU A 90 -3.63 11.26 -5.95
CA LEU A 90 -3.85 9.84 -6.22
C LEU A 90 -4.37 9.09 -4.97
N ALA A 91 -3.93 9.47 -3.78
CA ALA A 91 -4.38 8.85 -2.54
C ALA A 91 -5.81 9.26 -2.17
N LEU A 92 -6.15 10.56 -2.31
CA LEU A 92 -7.53 11.05 -2.20
C LEU A 92 -8.41 10.35 -3.23
N ASP A 93 -7.88 10.17 -4.45
CA ASP A 93 -8.61 9.54 -5.53
C ASP A 93 -8.98 8.10 -5.22
N ALA A 94 -8.01 7.33 -4.74
CA ALA A 94 -8.25 5.96 -4.32
C ALA A 94 -9.18 5.86 -3.10
N ALA A 95 -9.10 6.79 -2.16
CA ALA A 95 -9.87 6.75 -0.91
C ALA A 95 -11.38 6.81 -1.14
N VAL A 96 -11.84 7.67 -2.06
CA VAL A 96 -13.28 7.84 -2.32
C VAL A 96 -13.87 6.72 -3.17
N VAL A 97 -13.05 6.06 -4.00
CA VAL A 97 -13.50 4.95 -4.85
C VAL A 97 -13.60 3.64 -4.05
N PHE A 98 -12.78 3.48 -3.02
CA PHE A 98 -12.63 2.21 -2.34
C PHE A 98 -13.69 1.95 -1.27
N HIS A 99 -14.07 2.96 -0.46
CA HIS A 99 -14.99 2.76 0.65
C HIS A 99 -15.61 4.07 1.17
N ASP A 100 -16.95 4.19 1.13
CA ASP A 100 -17.67 5.41 1.49
C ASP A 100 -17.44 5.86 2.95
N GLN A 101 -17.48 4.93 3.91
CA GLN A 101 -17.20 5.29 5.30
C GLN A 101 -15.80 5.86 5.48
N PHE A 102 -14.79 5.28 4.83
CA PHE A 102 -13.42 5.77 4.89
C PHE A 102 -13.34 7.18 4.29
N ALA A 103 -13.99 7.40 3.15
CA ALA A 103 -14.04 8.69 2.48
C ALA A 103 -14.63 9.79 3.36
N ARG A 104 -15.77 9.50 4.01
CA ARG A 104 -16.45 10.42 4.93
C ARG A 104 -15.60 10.76 6.15
N GLU A 105 -15.04 9.74 6.80
CA GLU A 105 -14.19 9.96 7.98
C GLU A 105 -12.90 10.71 7.63
N MET A 106 -12.36 10.47 6.43
CA MET A 106 -11.21 11.20 5.91
C MET A 106 -11.57 12.66 5.68
N GLU A 107 -12.69 12.95 5.02
CA GLU A 107 -13.18 14.31 4.77
C GLU A 107 -13.38 15.08 6.09
N GLU A 108 -14.03 14.47 7.08
CA GLU A 108 -14.16 15.07 8.41
C GLU A 108 -12.80 15.28 9.07
N GLY A 109 -11.86 14.36 8.88
CA GLY A 109 -10.47 14.50 9.34
C GLY A 109 -9.75 15.69 8.70
N ILE A 110 -10.02 15.97 7.42
CA ILE A 110 -9.46 17.12 6.68
C ILE A 110 -10.09 18.42 7.19
N LYS A 111 -11.41 18.46 7.37
CA LYS A 111 -12.13 19.62 7.92
C LYS A 111 -11.69 19.98 9.34
N ALA A 112 -11.30 18.98 10.12
CA ALA A 112 -10.83 19.15 11.49
C ALA A 112 -9.37 19.64 11.59
N LEU A 113 -8.66 19.80 10.47
CA LEU A 113 -7.32 20.37 10.48
C LEU A 113 -7.36 21.85 10.88
N ASP A 114 -6.52 22.22 11.84
CA ASP A 114 -6.31 23.59 12.31
C ASP A 114 -5.36 24.39 11.41
N ASP A 115 -5.27 24.04 10.12
CA ASP A 115 -4.32 24.62 9.17
C ASP A 115 -4.94 24.73 7.78
N GLU A 116 -5.36 25.95 7.44
CA GLU A 116 -6.09 26.23 6.20
C GLU A 116 -5.22 25.99 4.95
N ALA A 117 -3.91 26.21 5.05
CA ALA A 117 -3.00 25.96 3.94
C ALA A 117 -2.92 24.47 3.57
N LEU A 118 -3.24 23.58 4.53
CA LEU A 118 -3.28 22.14 4.31
C LEU A 118 -4.70 21.65 3.95
N SER A 119 -5.74 22.16 4.61
CA SER A 119 -7.12 21.71 4.41
C SER A 119 -7.74 22.20 3.09
N ALA A 120 -7.55 23.47 2.72
CA ALA A 120 -8.16 24.06 1.54
C ALA A 120 -7.86 23.31 0.22
N PRO A 121 -6.60 22.98 -0.12
CA PRO A 121 -6.32 22.29 -1.38
C PRO A 121 -6.83 20.84 -1.38
N LEU A 122 -6.89 20.19 -0.22
CA LEU A 122 -7.47 18.85 -0.08
C LEU A 122 -8.99 18.87 -0.28
N LEU A 123 -9.69 19.82 0.33
CA LEU A 123 -11.14 19.98 0.18
C LEU A 123 -11.51 20.44 -1.23
N ALA A 124 -10.71 21.34 -1.83
CA ALA A 124 -10.88 21.75 -3.22
C ALA A 124 -10.76 20.55 -4.16
N GLN A 125 -9.76 19.69 -3.96
CA GLN A 125 -9.64 18.46 -4.74
C GLN A 125 -10.91 17.62 -4.61
N LEU A 126 -11.44 17.39 -3.40
CA LEU A 126 -12.68 16.64 -3.18
C LEU A 126 -13.90 17.26 -3.88
N GLY A 127 -14.00 18.59 -3.91
CA GLY A 127 -15.09 19.31 -4.57
C GLY A 127 -15.04 19.31 -6.10
N LEU A 128 -13.85 19.13 -6.70
CA LEU A 128 -13.67 19.01 -8.14
C LEU A 128 -14.04 17.61 -8.69
N ARG A 129 -14.42 16.68 -7.81
CA ARG A 129 -14.60 15.27 -8.16
C ARG A 129 -16.07 14.92 -8.41
N PRO A 130 -16.35 14.01 -9.36
CA PRO A 130 -17.69 13.47 -9.52
C PRO A 130 -18.09 12.72 -8.24
N ALA A 131 -19.35 12.89 -7.82
CA ALA A 131 -19.89 12.25 -6.62
C ALA A 131 -19.68 10.72 -6.66
N PRO A 132 -19.42 10.06 -5.52
CA PRO A 132 -19.31 8.61 -5.47
C PRO A 132 -20.59 7.95 -5.99
N CYS A 133 -20.44 6.89 -6.77
CA CYS A 133 -21.57 6.11 -7.28
C CYS A 133 -22.31 5.44 -6.10
N PRO A 134 -23.66 5.46 -6.07
CA PRO A 134 -24.46 4.84 -5.00
C PRO A 134 -24.44 3.31 -5.03
#